data_AF-A0A1A8CZP6-F1
#
_entry.id   AF-A0A1A8CZP6-F1
#
_cell.length_a   1.000
_cell.length_b   1.000
_cell.length_c   1.000
_cell.angle_alpha   90.00
_cell.angle_beta   90.00
_cell.angle_gamma   90.00
#
_symmetry.space_group_name_H-M   'P 1'
#
loop_
_entity.id
_entity.type
_entity.pdbx_description
1 polymer ?
#
loop_
_entity_poly.entity_id
_entity_poly.type
_entity_poly.pdbx_seq_one_letter_code
_entity_poly.pdbx_strand_id
1 'polypeptide(L)'
;LHFHRLVEKSLLGSPACPYLEPLYPPPIGDLDPDLGLHNYSLHLMLHNTSKEMLVAYFSRLSCLRGKRKKMMELRVIRRTNLSEHRSLSGRLNIPWKNNDLDGAVENCCFLSLTLVDEFQKPFWCISSPVYTVPVPREDYGSDNYMLLFQQPDGRAYMQLVWLEEQNQFLLIDLTISIPVHKINRRFSRTY
;
A
#
# COMPACT_ATOMS: atom_id res chain seq x y z
N LEU A 1 10.00 -1.38 -9.93
CA LEU A 1 10.60 -0.10 -10.39
C LEU A 1 9.70 1.04 -9.96
N HIS A 2 9.93 1.57 -8.75
CA HIS A 2 9.00 2.49 -8.11
C HIS A 2 9.31 3.94 -8.41
N PHE A 3 8.22 4.69 -8.43
CA PHE A 3 8.00 6.03 -8.94
C PHE A 3 8.74 7.12 -8.15
N HIS A 4 10.07 7.06 -8.06
CA HIS A 4 10.85 8.24 -7.63
C HIS A 4 10.99 9.29 -8.73
N ARG A 5 10.41 9.01 -9.92
CA ARG A 5 10.65 9.73 -11.16
C ARG A 5 12.14 9.92 -11.39
N LEU A 6 12.91 8.89 -11.04
CA LEU A 6 14.36 8.96 -11.03
C LEU A 6 14.85 9.23 -12.44
N VAL A 7 14.17 8.65 -13.43
CA VAL A 7 14.36 8.93 -14.86
C VAL A 7 14.02 10.38 -15.20
N GLU A 8 12.83 10.89 -14.89
CA GLU A 8 12.50 12.30 -15.21
C GLU A 8 13.37 13.31 -14.45
N LYS A 9 13.73 13.03 -13.19
CA LYS A 9 14.65 13.88 -12.43
C LYS A 9 16.06 13.88 -13.00
N SER A 10 16.50 12.75 -13.56
CA SER A 10 17.83 12.64 -14.19
C SER A 10 17.85 13.26 -15.58
N LEU A 11 16.74 13.19 -16.33
CA LEU A 11 16.66 13.68 -17.71
C LEU A 11 16.20 15.16 -17.80
N LEU A 12 15.32 15.60 -16.90
CA LEU A 12 14.68 16.92 -16.94
C LEU A 12 15.11 17.83 -15.78
N GLY A 13 15.86 17.31 -14.81
CA GLY A 13 16.46 18.08 -13.72
C GLY A 13 17.93 18.39 -13.98
N SER A 14 18.44 19.44 -13.33
CA SER A 14 19.86 19.79 -13.36
C SER A 14 20.35 20.19 -11.96
N PRO A 15 21.67 20.25 -11.71
CA PRO A 15 22.22 20.68 -10.42
C PRO A 15 21.80 22.09 -10.01
N ALA A 16 21.55 22.99 -10.97
CA ALA A 16 21.13 24.37 -10.73
C ALA A 16 19.59 24.54 -10.69
N CYS A 17 18.84 23.59 -11.24
CA CYS A 17 17.38 23.64 -11.27
C CYS A 17 16.84 22.20 -11.10
N PRO A 18 16.46 21.80 -9.88
CA PRO A 18 15.90 20.48 -9.64
C PRO A 18 14.55 20.35 -10.35
N TYR A 19 14.28 19.17 -10.92
CA TYR A 19 13.00 18.89 -11.55
C TYR A 19 11.86 19.02 -10.53
N LEU A 20 10.91 19.91 -10.83
CA LEU A 20 9.66 20.07 -10.10
C LEU A 20 8.54 19.35 -10.87
N GLU A 21 7.79 18.52 -10.16
CA GLU A 21 6.63 17.86 -10.75
C GLU A 21 5.60 18.93 -11.14
N PRO A 22 5.12 18.94 -12.40
CA PRO A 22 4.09 19.89 -12.79
C PRO A 22 2.81 19.56 -12.02
N LEU A 23 2.44 20.48 -11.11
CA LEU A 23 1.13 20.54 -10.49
C LEU A 23 0.14 20.96 -11.58
N TYR A 24 -0.25 20.02 -12.44
CA TYR A 24 -1.46 20.20 -13.23
C TYR A 24 -2.62 19.97 -12.25
N PRO A 25 -3.32 21.02 -11.80
CA PRO A 25 -4.56 20.81 -11.08
C PRO A 25 -5.47 19.92 -11.94
N PRO A 26 -6.32 19.10 -11.31
CA PRO A 26 -7.36 18.40 -12.07
C PRO A 26 -8.12 19.41 -12.94
N PRO A 27 -8.63 19.00 -14.11
CA PRO A 27 -9.34 19.90 -15.02
C PRO A 27 -10.36 20.73 -14.24
N ILE A 28 -10.21 22.07 -14.29
CA ILE A 28 -11.14 22.98 -13.62
C ILE A 28 -12.45 22.90 -14.39
N GLY A 29 -13.42 22.15 -13.86
CA GLY A 29 -14.70 21.91 -14.51
C GLY A 29 -15.69 21.07 -13.71
N ASP A 30 -15.24 20.28 -12.73
CA ASP A 30 -16.16 19.39 -12.01
C ASP A 30 -16.88 20.09 -10.85
N LEU A 31 -18.20 20.20 -11.01
CA LEU A 31 -19.22 20.48 -9.99
C LEU A 31 -19.30 19.36 -8.93
N ASP A 32 -18.41 18.37 -8.96
CA ASP A 32 -18.38 17.26 -8.02
C ASP A 32 -17.90 17.72 -6.62
N PRO A 33 -18.75 17.67 -5.58
CA PRO A 33 -18.34 17.98 -4.22
C PRO A 33 -17.33 16.95 -3.65
N ASP A 34 -17.34 15.72 -4.17
CA ASP A 34 -16.54 14.58 -3.68
C ASP A 34 -15.30 14.30 -4.54
N LEU A 35 -14.87 15.31 -5.32
CA LEU A 35 -13.70 15.25 -6.19
C LEU A 35 -12.44 14.80 -5.41
N GLY A 36 -11.80 13.72 -5.83
CA GLY A 36 -10.61 13.20 -5.15
C GLY A 36 -10.92 12.44 -3.86
N LEU A 37 -12.18 12.10 -3.59
CA LEU A 37 -12.60 11.17 -2.54
C LEU A 37 -13.06 9.81 -3.08
N HIS A 38 -13.04 9.60 -4.39
CA HIS A 38 -13.54 8.36 -5.01
C HIS A 38 -12.70 7.94 -6.21
N ASN A 39 -13.04 6.81 -6.82
CA ASN A 39 -12.40 6.27 -8.03
C ASN A 39 -10.88 6.06 -7.96
N TYR A 40 -10.34 5.83 -6.76
CA TYR A 40 -8.95 5.41 -6.62
C TYR A 40 -8.74 3.97 -7.08
N SER A 41 -7.54 3.69 -7.58
CA SER A 41 -7.08 2.33 -7.86
C SER A 41 -5.80 2.03 -7.08
N LEU A 42 -5.69 0.80 -6.58
CA LEU A 42 -4.54 0.33 -5.82
C LEU A 42 -3.91 -0.87 -6.52
N HIS A 43 -2.63 -0.74 -6.85
CA HIS A 43 -1.78 -1.87 -7.19
C HIS A 43 -0.93 -2.24 -5.97
N LEU A 44 -1.12 -3.46 -5.46
CA LEU A 44 -0.43 -3.99 -4.30
C LEU A 44 0.42 -5.19 -4.72
N MET A 45 1.66 -5.20 -4.28
CA MET A 45 2.59 -6.30 -4.46
C MET A 45 3.34 -6.58 -3.16
N LEU A 46 3.26 -7.82 -2.68
CA LEU A 46 4.16 -8.36 -1.66
C LEU A 46 5.11 -9.31 -2.35
N HIS A 47 6.41 -9.14 -2.14
CA HIS A 47 7.42 -9.96 -2.78
C HIS A 47 8.66 -10.10 -1.91
N ASN A 48 9.51 -11.07 -2.22
CA ASN A 48 10.86 -11.10 -1.69
C ASN A 48 11.86 -10.91 -2.86
N THR A 49 13.12 -11.29 -2.65
CA THR A 49 14.17 -11.18 -3.67
C THR A 49 14.04 -12.24 -4.78
N SER A 50 13.28 -13.31 -4.56
CA SER A 50 13.19 -14.45 -5.48
C SER A 50 11.81 -14.68 -6.09
N LYS A 51 10.73 -14.26 -5.41
CA LYS A 51 9.36 -14.52 -5.82
C LYS A 51 8.38 -13.41 -5.45
N GLU A 52 7.32 -13.32 -6.24
CA GLU A 52 6.13 -12.55 -5.93
C GLU A 52 5.19 -13.40 -5.06
N MET A 53 4.77 -12.85 -3.94
CA MET A 53 3.95 -13.54 -2.95
C MET A 53 2.48 -13.18 -3.06
N LEU A 54 2.20 -11.93 -3.37
CA LEU A 54 0.87 -11.41 -3.66
C LEU A 54 1.03 -10.34 -4.71
N VAL A 55 0.22 -10.42 -5.77
CA VAL A 55 -0.01 -9.32 -6.70
C VAL A 55 -1.51 -9.14 -6.76
N ALA A 56 -1.98 -7.94 -6.45
CA ALA A 56 -3.40 -7.64 -6.41
C ALA A 56 -3.68 -6.24 -6.93
N TYR A 57 -4.76 -6.13 -7.70
CA TYR A 57 -5.28 -4.87 -8.20
C TYR A 57 -6.69 -4.64 -7.68
N PHE A 58 -6.93 -3.43 -7.18
CA PHE A 58 -8.23 -2.99 -6.68
C PHE A 58 -8.58 -1.68 -7.38
N SER A 59 -9.83 -1.54 -7.78
CA SER A 59 -10.33 -0.34 -8.47
C SER A 59 -11.59 0.18 -7.79
N ARG A 60 -11.97 1.42 -8.11
CA ARG A 60 -13.18 2.08 -7.60
C ARG A 60 -13.18 2.17 -6.07
N LEU A 61 -12.02 2.46 -5.49
CA LEU A 61 -11.87 2.68 -4.06
C LEU A 61 -12.31 4.10 -3.70
N SER A 62 -13.00 4.23 -2.56
CA SER A 62 -13.46 5.52 -2.05
C SER A 62 -12.86 5.81 -0.68
N CYS A 63 -12.48 7.06 -0.49
CA CYS A 63 -12.02 7.63 0.75
C CYS A 63 -13.18 7.73 1.73
N LEU A 64 -12.99 7.17 2.92
CA LEU A 64 -13.89 7.31 4.05
C LEU A 64 -13.18 8.12 5.13
N ARG A 65 -13.97 8.86 5.93
CA ARG A 65 -13.40 9.57 7.08
C ARG A 65 -12.82 8.55 8.05
N GLY A 66 -11.50 8.63 8.27
CA GLY A 66 -10.80 7.68 9.11
C GLY A 66 -11.10 7.87 10.59
N LYS A 67 -10.79 6.86 11.41
CA LYS A 67 -10.94 6.95 12.88
C LYS A 67 -10.03 8.02 13.48
N ARG A 68 -8.87 8.24 12.87
CA ARG A 68 -7.90 9.25 13.28
C ARG A 68 -8.23 10.59 12.63
N LYS A 69 -8.37 11.64 13.45
CA LYS A 69 -8.55 13.01 12.96
C LYS A 69 -7.44 13.35 11.96
N LYS A 70 -7.80 13.98 10.83
CA LYS A 70 -6.92 14.39 9.71
C LYS A 70 -6.42 13.27 8.77
N MET A 71 -7.02 12.08 8.79
CA MET A 71 -6.72 11.00 7.85
C MET A 71 -7.99 10.55 7.12
N MET A 72 -7.86 10.29 5.81
CA MET A 72 -8.85 9.55 5.03
C MET A 72 -8.40 8.09 4.91
N GLU A 73 -9.34 7.16 4.96
CA GLU A 73 -9.11 5.73 4.89
C GLU A 73 -9.76 5.14 3.63
N LEU A 74 -8.98 4.39 2.85
CA LEU A 74 -9.46 3.53 1.78
C LEU A 74 -9.48 2.11 2.34
N ARG A 75 -10.68 1.56 2.56
CA ARG A 75 -10.86 0.16 2.97
C ARG A 75 -10.88 -0.71 1.73
N VAL A 76 -9.79 -1.41 1.50
CA VAL A 76 -9.55 -2.17 0.27
C VAL A 76 -10.04 -3.60 0.40
N ILE A 77 -9.71 -4.24 1.52
CA ILE A 77 -10.18 -5.58 1.88
C ILE A 77 -10.83 -5.47 3.25
N ARG A 78 -12.06 -5.95 3.37
CA ARG A 78 -12.82 -5.95 4.61
C ARG A 78 -12.76 -7.33 5.26
N ARG A 79 -12.50 -7.35 6.57
CA ARG A 79 -12.55 -8.58 7.38
C ARG A 79 -13.88 -9.33 7.23
N THR A 80 -14.99 -8.60 7.10
CA THR A 80 -16.34 -9.17 6.99
C THR A 80 -16.68 -9.74 5.61
N ASN A 81 -15.92 -9.42 4.56
CA ASN A 81 -16.20 -9.86 3.19
C ASN A 81 -15.15 -10.87 2.71
N LEU A 82 -15.46 -12.16 2.84
CA LEU A 82 -14.55 -13.26 2.46
C LEU A 82 -14.15 -13.22 0.98
N SER A 83 -14.99 -12.68 0.09
CA SER A 83 -14.68 -12.60 -1.35
C SER A 83 -13.55 -11.60 -1.68
N GLU A 84 -13.30 -10.64 -0.78
CA GLU A 84 -12.20 -9.67 -0.91
C GLU A 84 -10.87 -10.23 -0.40
N HIS A 85 -10.88 -11.34 0.33
CA HIS A 85 -9.67 -11.93 0.92
C HIS A 85 -8.73 -12.45 -0.18
N ARG A 86 -7.43 -12.44 0.11
CA ARG A 86 -6.39 -12.85 -0.86
C ARG A 86 -5.39 -13.77 -0.21
N SER A 87 -5.19 -14.95 -0.79
CA SER A 87 -4.13 -15.87 -0.36
C SER A 87 -2.77 -15.41 -0.87
N LEU A 88 -1.74 -15.59 -0.06
CA LEU A 88 -0.35 -15.34 -0.40
C LEU A 88 0.33 -16.65 -0.82
N SER A 89 1.28 -16.57 -1.74
CA SER A 89 2.10 -17.70 -2.17
C SER A 89 3.17 -18.03 -1.11
N GLY A 90 2.77 -18.85 -0.14
CA GLY A 90 3.62 -19.42 0.90
C GLY A 90 4.02 -18.45 2.02
N ARG A 91 5.12 -18.78 2.72
CA ARG A 91 5.63 -18.02 3.88
C ARG A 91 6.32 -16.73 3.51
N LEU A 92 6.07 -15.69 4.30
CA LEU A 92 6.73 -14.39 4.20
C LEU A 92 8.17 -14.53 4.69
N ASN A 93 9.12 -14.54 3.76
CA ASN A 93 10.52 -14.53 4.11
C ASN A 93 11.38 -13.83 3.05
N ILE A 94 12.52 -13.31 3.48
CA ILE A 94 13.53 -12.74 2.58
C ILE A 94 14.75 -13.68 2.59
N PRO A 95 14.98 -14.44 1.51
CA PRO A 95 16.15 -15.30 1.43
C PRO A 95 17.41 -14.46 1.29
N TRP A 96 18.46 -14.89 1.96
CA TRP A 96 19.81 -14.35 1.82
C TRP A 96 20.79 -15.50 1.63
N LYS A 97 21.83 -15.23 0.86
CA LYS A 97 22.89 -16.20 0.59
C LYS A 97 24.23 -15.49 0.61
N ASN A 98 25.18 -16.09 1.30
CA ASN A 98 26.60 -15.82 1.23
C ASN A 98 27.30 -17.12 0.77
N ASN A 99 28.53 -17.04 0.26
CA ASN A 99 29.23 -18.15 -0.42
C ASN A 99 28.99 -19.53 0.20
N ASP A 100 29.16 -19.65 1.52
CA ASP A 100 29.05 -20.91 2.26
C ASP A 100 27.79 -21.04 3.12
N LEU A 101 26.95 -20.00 3.19
CA LEU A 101 25.79 -19.94 4.09
C LEU A 101 24.56 -19.44 3.36
N ASP A 102 23.45 -20.16 3.50
CA ASP A 102 22.14 -19.73 3.09
C ASP A 102 21.18 -19.66 4.27
N GLY A 103 20.21 -18.75 4.17
CA GLY A 103 19.22 -18.57 5.20
C GLY A 103 18.05 -17.74 4.68
N ALA A 104 17.04 -17.58 5.53
CA ALA A 104 15.91 -16.72 5.24
C ALA A 104 15.54 -15.93 6.49
N VAL A 105 15.30 -14.63 6.32
CA VAL A 105 14.69 -13.81 7.36
C VAL A 105 13.19 -14.04 7.28
N GLU A 106 12.66 -14.83 8.22
CA GLU A 106 11.23 -15.11 8.34
C GLU A 106 10.42 -13.85 8.71
N ASN A 107 9.12 -13.88 8.43
CA ASN A 107 8.17 -12.81 8.74
C ASN A 107 8.52 -11.45 8.12
N CYS A 108 9.28 -11.45 7.01
CA CYS A 108 9.68 -10.24 6.30
C CYS A 108 9.35 -10.35 4.80
N CYS A 109 9.00 -9.23 4.18
CA CYS A 109 8.87 -9.12 2.73
C CYS A 109 9.05 -7.67 2.27
N PHE A 110 9.13 -7.44 0.98
CA PHE A 110 9.02 -6.12 0.38
C PHE A 110 7.56 -5.81 0.06
N LEU A 111 7.10 -4.67 0.56
CA LEU A 111 5.84 -4.05 0.19
C LEU A 111 6.07 -3.07 -0.94
N SER A 112 5.42 -3.34 -2.05
CA SER A 112 5.37 -2.50 -3.23
C SER A 112 3.92 -2.06 -3.44
N LEU A 113 3.63 -0.77 -3.28
CA LEU A 113 2.27 -0.24 -3.36
C LEU A 113 2.22 1.01 -4.23
N THR A 114 1.25 1.05 -5.13
CA THR A 114 0.97 2.20 -5.99
C THR A 114 -0.51 2.52 -5.95
N LEU A 115 -0.85 3.65 -5.34
CA LEU A 115 -2.18 4.23 -5.36
C LEU A 115 -2.27 5.25 -6.50
N VAL A 116 -3.32 5.13 -7.29
CA VAL A 116 -3.63 5.97 -8.45
C VAL A 116 -4.92 6.73 -8.16
N ASP A 117 -4.93 8.02 -8.47
CA ASP A 117 -6.10 8.89 -8.32
C ASP A 117 -7.17 8.67 -9.40
N GLU A 118 -8.31 9.34 -9.27
CA GLU A 118 -9.44 9.27 -10.20
C GLU A 118 -9.06 9.65 -11.65
N PHE A 119 -8.01 10.46 -11.84
CA PHE A 119 -7.49 10.87 -13.15
C PHE A 119 -6.44 9.91 -13.71
N GLN A 120 -6.33 8.70 -13.14
CA GLN A 120 -5.35 7.69 -13.51
C GLN A 120 -3.90 8.16 -13.35
N LYS A 121 -3.65 9.13 -12.46
CA LYS A 121 -2.30 9.60 -12.15
C LYS A 121 -1.83 8.98 -10.83
N PRO A 122 -0.54 8.57 -10.74
CA PRO A 122 0.02 8.08 -9.49
C PRO A 122 -0.10 9.13 -8.38
N PHE A 123 -0.69 8.73 -7.26
CA PHE A 123 -0.96 9.57 -6.10
C PHE A 123 -0.03 9.24 -4.93
N TRP A 124 0.24 7.96 -4.69
CA TRP A 124 1.15 7.52 -3.65
C TRP A 124 1.82 6.20 -4.02
N CYS A 125 3.15 6.19 -4.08
CA CYS A 125 3.95 5.01 -4.42
C CYS A 125 4.97 4.72 -3.32
N ILE A 126 5.11 3.46 -2.94
CA ILE A 126 6.08 3.00 -1.95
C ILE A 126 6.71 1.67 -2.38
N SER A 127 7.97 1.50 -2.02
CA SER A 127 8.67 0.22 -2.06
C SER A 127 9.54 0.16 -0.82
N SER A 128 9.21 -0.72 0.11
CA SER A 128 9.95 -0.81 1.38
C SER A 128 9.94 -2.23 1.92
N PRO A 129 11.03 -2.69 2.55
CA PRO A 129 10.95 -3.86 3.40
C PRO A 129 9.98 -3.59 4.55
N VAL A 130 9.20 -4.61 4.90
CA VAL A 130 8.23 -4.64 5.97
C VAL A 130 8.30 -6.00 6.67
N TYR A 131 7.84 -6.03 7.92
CA TYR A 131 7.79 -7.26 8.70
C TYR A 131 6.40 -7.46 9.29
N THR A 132 6.04 -8.71 9.53
CA THR A 132 4.82 -9.10 10.24
C THR A 132 5.08 -9.25 11.72
N VAL A 133 4.11 -8.82 12.52
CA VAL A 133 4.11 -8.97 13.99
C VAL A 133 2.94 -9.87 14.38
N PRO A 134 3.15 -10.93 15.17
CA PRO A 134 2.05 -11.73 15.68
C PRO A 134 1.19 -10.89 16.63
N VAL A 135 -0.13 -10.99 16.46
CA VAL A 135 -1.11 -10.33 17.32
C VAL A 135 -1.72 -11.39 18.22
N PRO A 136 -1.46 -11.35 19.55
CA PRO A 136 -2.03 -12.32 20.47
C PRO A 136 -3.55 -12.19 20.49
N ARG A 137 -4.25 -13.32 20.38
CA ARG A 137 -5.67 -13.44 20.70
C ARG A 137 -5.84 -13.95 22.13
N GLU A 138 -6.98 -13.62 22.74
CA GLU A 138 -7.43 -14.25 23.99
C GLU A 138 -8.01 -15.66 23.75
N ASP A 139 -8.45 -15.97 22.51
CA ASP A 139 -9.07 -17.25 22.14
C ASP A 139 -8.19 -18.11 21.23
N TYR A 140 -8.22 -19.43 21.47
CA TYR A 140 -7.51 -20.53 20.79
C TYR A 140 -7.84 -20.69 19.28
N GLY A 141 -7.57 -19.68 18.46
CA GLY A 141 -7.74 -19.72 17.00
C GLY A 141 -6.56 -19.13 16.25
N SER A 142 -6.44 -19.52 14.97
CA SER A 142 -5.33 -19.24 14.04
C SER A 142 -4.55 -17.94 14.27
N ASP A 143 -3.22 -18.06 14.22
CA ASP A 143 -2.28 -16.96 14.45
C ASP A 143 -2.59 -15.78 13.52
N ASN A 144 -2.90 -14.64 14.12
CA ASN A 144 -3.14 -13.39 13.41
C ASN A 144 -1.83 -12.63 13.35
N TYR A 145 -1.52 -12.09 12.18
CA TYR A 145 -0.34 -11.31 11.94
C TYR A 145 -0.74 -9.94 11.44
N MET A 146 -0.07 -8.92 11.95
CA MET A 146 -0.24 -7.54 11.53
C MET A 146 0.99 -7.09 10.77
N LEU A 147 0.78 -6.41 9.64
CA LEU A 147 1.81 -5.71 8.90
C LEU A 147 1.39 -4.24 8.84
N LEU A 148 2.23 -3.37 9.41
CA LEU A 148 2.00 -1.94 9.47
C LEU A 148 3.15 -1.21 8.79
N PHE A 149 2.82 -0.50 7.72
CA PHE A 149 3.73 0.47 7.10
C PHE A 149 3.29 1.89 7.45
N GLN A 150 4.22 2.72 7.91
CA GLN A 150 3.93 4.10 8.29
C GLN A 150 5.01 5.07 7.83
N GLN A 151 4.58 6.11 7.12
CA GLN A 151 5.37 7.26 6.71
C GLN A 151 4.55 8.56 6.91
N PRO A 152 5.19 9.74 6.84
CA PRO A 152 4.46 11.02 6.92
C PRO A 152 3.35 11.15 5.88
N ASP A 153 3.58 10.59 4.69
CA ASP A 153 2.71 10.71 3.52
C ASP A 153 1.56 9.70 3.45
N GLY A 154 1.51 8.74 4.38
CA GLY A 154 0.49 7.70 4.39
C GLY A 154 0.86 6.48 5.23
N ARG A 155 -0.13 5.62 5.44
CA ARG A 155 0.00 4.35 6.16
C ARG A 155 -0.72 3.25 5.42
N ALA A 156 -0.15 2.04 5.46
CA ALA A 156 -0.82 0.84 5.01
C ALA A 156 -0.91 -0.13 6.20
N TYR A 157 -2.12 -0.55 6.52
CA TYR A 157 -2.40 -1.56 7.53
C TYR A 157 -2.91 -2.81 6.83
N MET A 158 -2.30 -3.95 7.17
CA MET A 158 -2.67 -5.26 6.68
C MET A 158 -2.83 -6.22 7.85
N GLN A 159 -3.85 -7.07 7.78
CA GLN A 159 -4.01 -8.18 8.68
C GLN A 159 -4.04 -9.50 7.93
N LEU A 160 -3.19 -10.40 8.36
CA LEU A 160 -2.96 -11.70 7.79
C LEU A 160 -3.34 -12.77 8.82
N VAL A 161 -3.77 -13.92 8.33
CA VAL A 161 -4.02 -15.11 9.15
C VAL A 161 -3.20 -16.24 8.55
N TRP A 162 -2.50 -16.98 9.40
CA TRP A 162 -1.81 -18.19 8.96
C TRP A 162 -2.81 -19.35 8.88
N LEU A 163 -2.90 -19.98 7.70
CA LEU A 163 -3.72 -21.16 7.47
C LEU A 163 -2.81 -22.39 7.50
N GLU A 164 -2.78 -23.10 8.64
CA GLU A 164 -1.89 -24.25 8.85
C GLU A 164 -2.09 -25.35 7.81
N GLU A 165 -3.35 -25.72 7.53
CA GLU A 165 -3.71 -26.76 6.56
C GLU A 165 -3.21 -26.47 5.14
N GLN A 166 -3.16 -25.19 4.77
CA GLN A 166 -2.80 -24.73 3.43
C GLN A 166 -1.34 -24.23 3.35
N ASN A 167 -0.64 -24.16 4.50
CA ASN A 167 0.72 -23.63 4.64
C ASN A 167 0.92 -22.27 3.95
N GLN A 168 -0.07 -21.38 4.09
CA GLN A 168 -0.06 -20.06 3.46
C GLN A 168 -0.73 -18.99 4.32
N PHE A 169 -0.39 -17.73 4.07
CA PHE A 169 -1.08 -16.58 4.66
C PHE A 169 -2.33 -16.22 3.86
N LEU A 170 -3.37 -15.81 4.56
CA LEU A 170 -4.56 -15.18 4.00
C LEU A 170 -4.64 -13.73 4.46
N LEU A 171 -4.65 -12.79 3.52
CA LEU A 171 -4.89 -11.37 3.76
C LEU A 171 -6.40 -11.13 3.93
N ILE A 172 -6.80 -10.75 5.16
CA ILE A 172 -8.20 -10.61 5.56
C ILE A 172 -8.64 -9.16 5.76
N ASP A 173 -7.70 -8.24 5.95
CA ASP A 173 -7.98 -6.81 6.09
C ASP A 173 -6.85 -6.01 5.45
N LEU A 174 -7.21 -4.99 4.67
CA LEU A 174 -6.29 -4.05 4.06
C LEU A 174 -6.92 -2.66 4.10
N THR A 175 -6.30 -1.75 4.83
CA THR A 175 -6.71 -0.36 4.94
C THR A 175 -5.54 0.56 4.63
N ILE A 176 -5.73 1.47 3.68
CA ILE A 176 -4.77 2.51 3.34
C ILE A 176 -5.24 3.83 3.97
N SER A 177 -4.39 4.47 4.77
CA SER A 177 -4.69 5.77 5.37
C SER A 177 -3.82 6.86 4.75
N ILE A 178 -4.44 7.95 4.31
CA ILE A 178 -3.78 9.07 3.65
C ILE A 178 -4.08 10.35 4.45
N PRO A 179 -3.10 11.22 4.67
CA PRO A 179 -3.35 12.51 5.30
C PRO A 179 -4.29 13.39 4.45
N VAL A 180 -5.29 14.00 5.09
CA VAL A 180 -6.27 14.88 4.41
C VAL A 180 -5.58 16.03 3.67
N HIS A 181 -4.53 16.60 4.27
CA HIS A 181 -3.78 17.70 3.66
C HIS A 181 -3.15 17.32 2.30
N LYS A 182 -2.80 16.05 2.10
CA LYS A 182 -2.22 15.55 0.85
C LYS A 182 -3.27 15.49 -0.26
N ILE A 183 -4.48 15.04 0.08
CA ILE A 183 -5.64 15.04 -0.83
C ILE A 183 -6.01 16.49 -1.18
N ASN A 184 -6.18 17.35 -0.17
CA ASN A 184 -6.49 18.77 -0.34
C ASN A 184 -5.49 19.46 -1.29
N ARG A 185 -4.18 19.18 -1.14
CA ARG A 185 -3.14 19.71 -2.02
C ARG A 185 -3.23 19.20 -3.46
N ARG A 186 -3.59 17.92 -3.67
CA ARG A 186 -3.69 17.33 -5.01
C ARG A 186 -4.89 17.87 -5.79
N PHE A 187 -6.04 17.97 -5.14
CA PHE A 187 -7.30 18.33 -5.79
C PHE A 187 -7.68 19.80 -5.61
N SER A 188 -6.86 20.59 -4.91
CA SER A 188 -7.15 21.99 -4.57
C SER A 188 -8.48 22.15 -3.82
N ARG A 189 -8.71 21.28 -2.83
CA ARG A 189 -9.94 21.22 -2.01
C ARG A 189 -9.64 21.44 -0.53
N THR A 190 -10.68 21.64 0.27
CA THR A 190 -10.61 21.79 1.72
C THR A 190 -11.61 20.86 2.41
N TYR A 191 -11.23 19.60 2.57
CA TYR A 191 -11.95 18.58 3.36
C TYR A 191 -11.58 18.62 4.85
#